data_AF-A0A544I520-F1
#
_entry.id   AF-A0A544I520-F1
#
_cell.length_a   1.000
_cell.length_b   1.000
_cell.length_c   1.000
_cell.angle_alpha   90.00
_cell.angle_beta   90.00
_cell.angle_gamma   90.00
#
_symmetry.space_group_name_H-M   'P 1'
#
loop_
_entity.id
_entity.type
_entity.pdbx_description
1 polymer ?
#
loop_
_entity_poly.entity_id
_entity_poly.type
_entity_poly.pdbx_seq_one_letter_code
_entity_poly.pdbx_strand_id
1 'polypeptide(L)'
;MNKQAKVILWSLFVVLLMPILAYIYKFGLGLWDKPDEWSDLGGYVGGIYAPILSIVTLVVISIQIFIQHQQYQHSLIQHQEEQIKEYLVALEQALDVEVGEISSRDFLVSLCRDVSKDTIKLIPAELVMDFNQCNHRLYSMWCEVMKCLAVLENISNQNVYNKVVFASNKNKVIAYLNPQTCRMLDRFHFIFLCKCEEINIHIDTQGGFVA
;
A
#
# COMPACT_ATOMS: atom_id res chain seq x y z
N MET A 1 -7.67 21.97 20.26
CA MET A 1 -6.89 21.03 21.10
C MET A 1 -7.85 20.22 21.96
N ASN A 2 -7.89 18.90 21.75
CA ASN A 2 -8.84 17.99 22.40
C ASN A 2 -8.70 18.04 23.94
N LYS A 3 -9.80 17.85 24.69
CA LYS A 3 -9.80 18.01 26.17
C LYS A 3 -8.77 17.09 26.85
N GLN A 4 -8.57 15.89 26.30
CA GLN A 4 -7.59 14.94 26.79
C GLN A 4 -6.13 15.36 26.53
N ALA A 5 -5.85 15.93 25.36
CA ALA A 5 -4.51 16.45 25.05
C ALA A 5 -4.11 17.61 25.97
N LYS A 6 -5.08 18.46 26.35
CA LYS A 6 -4.87 19.53 27.34
C LYS A 6 -4.48 18.96 28.72
N VAL A 7 -5.16 17.91 29.17
CA VAL A 7 -4.88 17.28 30.47
C VAL A 7 -3.49 16.64 30.49
N ILE A 8 -3.11 15.91 29.43
CA ILE A 8 -1.78 15.28 29.33
C ILE A 8 -0.67 16.33 29.33
N LEU A 9 -0.83 17.40 28.55
CA LEU A 9 0.14 18.49 28.51
C LEU A 9 0.32 19.15 29.88
N TRP A 10 -0.79 19.40 30.59
CA TRP A 10 -0.77 20.01 31.91
C TRP A 10 -0.13 19.10 32.96
N SER A 11 -0.40 17.78 32.91
CA SER A 11 0.27 16.82 33.80
C SER A 11 1.78 16.75 33.55
N LEU A 12 2.22 16.78 32.29
CA LEU A 12 3.63 16.75 31.93
C LEU A 12 4.34 18.01 32.44
N PHE A 13 3.70 19.17 32.30
CA PHE A 13 4.21 20.44 32.80
C PHE A 13 4.42 20.41 34.31
N VAL A 14 3.44 19.92 35.08
CA VAL A 14 3.56 19.81 36.54
C VAL A 14 4.69 18.86 36.96
N VAL A 15 4.81 17.70 36.31
CA VAL A 15 5.87 16.72 36.59
C VAL A 15 7.26 17.30 36.31
N LEU A 16 7.41 18.09 35.24
CA LEU A 16 8.68 18.74 34.91
C LEU A 16 9.00 19.93 35.81
N LEU A 17 7.99 20.56 36.41
CA LEU A 17 8.15 21.73 37.29
C LEU A 17 8.47 21.34 38.74
N MET A 18 8.06 20.14 39.16
CA MET A 18 8.27 19.63 40.52
C MET A 18 9.76 19.54 40.95
N PRO A 19 10.71 19.03 40.13
CA PRO A 19 12.13 19.02 40.51
C PRO A 19 12.72 20.44 40.64
N ILE A 20 12.29 21.39 39.80
CA ILE A 20 12.71 22.80 39.91
C ILE A 20 12.27 23.39 41.26
N LEU A 21 11.02 23.16 41.66
CA LEU A 21 10.52 23.65 42.95
C LEU A 21 11.24 22.99 44.13
N ALA A 22 11.49 21.68 44.06
CA ALA A 22 12.23 20.95 45.09
C ALA A 22 13.69 21.44 45.20
N TYR A 23 14.30 21.79 44.07
CA TYR A 23 15.63 22.38 44.02
C TYR A 23 15.66 23.78 44.67
N ILE A 24 14.75 24.68 44.27
CA ILE A 24 14.61 26.02 44.85
C ILE A 24 14.39 25.95 46.36
N TYR A 25 13.56 25.01 46.83
CA TYR A 25 13.29 24.82 48.25
C TYR A 25 14.54 24.40 49.03
N LYS A 26 15.39 23.54 48.45
CA LYS A 26 16.56 22.97 49.14
C LYS A 26 17.81 23.84 49.02
N PHE A 27 18.03 24.50 47.89
CA PHE A 27 19.27 25.23 47.57
C PHE A 27 19.06 26.76 47.46
N GLY A 28 17.82 27.24 47.51
CA GLY A 28 17.50 28.67 47.36
C GLY A 28 17.41 29.13 45.90
N LEU A 29 17.09 30.41 45.71
CA LEU A 29 17.05 31.09 44.42
C LEU A 29 18.29 31.98 44.28
N GLY A 30 19.17 31.67 43.34
CA GLY A 30 20.37 32.46 43.07
C GLY A 30 21.23 31.84 41.96
N LEU A 31 22.18 32.62 41.45
CA LEU A 31 23.29 32.10 40.62
C LEU A 31 24.43 31.73 41.58
N TRP A 32 24.99 30.54 41.40
CA TRP A 32 26.06 30.04 42.26
C TRP A 32 27.40 30.74 41.97
N ASP A 33 28.03 31.28 43.02
CA ASP A 33 29.29 32.01 42.94
C ASP A 33 30.51 31.07 42.83
N LYS A 34 30.36 29.80 43.26
CA LYS A 34 31.45 28.81 43.27
C LYS A 34 31.28 27.79 42.14
N PRO A 35 32.38 27.41 41.45
CA PRO A 35 32.34 26.37 40.40
C PRO A 35 31.80 25.01 40.86
N ASP A 36 32.04 24.60 42.10
CA ASP A 36 31.60 23.29 42.62
C ASP A 36 30.07 23.17 42.70
N GLU A 37 29.39 24.28 42.98
CA GLU A 37 27.93 24.34 43.09
C GLU A 37 27.23 24.16 41.73
N TRP A 38 27.92 24.52 40.63
CA TRP A 38 27.46 24.21 39.26
C TRP A 38 27.53 22.72 38.95
N SER A 39 28.54 22.01 39.49
CA SER A 39 28.65 20.56 39.36
C SER A 39 27.50 19.85 40.09
N ASP A 40 27.15 20.31 41.29
CA ASP A 40 26.05 19.76 42.07
C ASP A 40 24.68 20.00 41.42
N LEU A 41 24.46 21.18 40.82
CA LEU A 41 23.27 21.44 40.00
C LEU A 41 23.21 20.50 38.80
N GLY A 42 24.33 20.35 38.08
CA GLY A 42 24.42 19.46 36.93
C GLY A 42 24.10 18.01 37.30
N GLY A 43 24.59 17.55 38.46
CA GLY A 43 24.29 16.24 39.02
C GLY A 43 22.82 16.06 39.42
N TYR A 44 22.21 17.07 40.05
CA TYR A 44 20.78 17.05 40.42
C TYR A 44 19.86 17.06 39.19
N VAL A 45 20.09 17.99 38.27
CA VAL A 45 19.30 18.15 37.04
C VAL A 45 19.49 16.91 36.16
N GLY A 46 20.73 16.48 35.93
CA GLY A 46 21.03 15.28 35.17
C GLY A 46 20.43 14.02 35.81
N GLY A 47 20.56 13.85 37.13
CA GLY A 47 20.08 12.67 37.84
C GLY A 47 18.55 12.52 37.84
N ILE A 48 17.80 13.62 37.86
CA ILE A 48 16.33 13.59 37.90
C ILE A 48 15.73 13.71 36.50
N TYR A 49 16.19 14.65 35.68
CA TYR A 49 15.60 14.86 34.35
C TYR A 49 16.01 13.80 33.34
N ALA A 50 17.20 13.20 33.43
CA ALA A 50 17.56 12.12 32.52
C ALA A 50 16.57 10.95 32.54
N PRO A 51 16.26 10.30 33.69
CA PRO A 51 15.29 9.20 33.71
C PRO A 51 13.87 9.64 33.34
N ILE A 52 13.42 10.84 33.76
CA ILE A 52 12.09 11.37 33.40
C ILE A 52 11.99 11.54 31.88
N LEU A 53 12.97 12.21 31.26
CA LEU A 53 12.98 12.44 29.82
C LEU A 53 13.16 11.15 29.03
N SER A 54 13.94 10.18 29.52
CA SER A 54 14.06 8.86 28.89
C SER A 54 12.70 8.14 28.83
N ILE A 55 11.94 8.13 29.93
CA ILE A 55 10.60 7.51 29.95
C ILE A 55 9.64 8.24 29.02
N VAL A 56 9.62 9.58 29.07
CA VAL A 56 8.76 10.40 28.18
C VAL A 56 9.11 10.12 26.71
N THR A 57 10.40 10.08 26.37
CA THR A 57 10.87 9.80 25.02
C THR A 57 10.44 8.41 24.56
N LEU A 58 10.56 7.40 25.42
CA LEU A 58 10.13 6.04 25.12
C LEU A 58 8.62 5.97 24.82
N VAL A 59 7.80 6.67 25.60
CA VAL A 59 6.35 6.74 25.37
C VAL A 59 6.05 7.42 24.03
N VAL A 60 6.72 8.53 23.73
CA VAL A 60 6.55 9.25 22.47
C VAL A 60 6.90 8.37 21.28
N ILE A 61 8.06 7.70 21.31
CA ILE A 61 8.48 6.78 20.24
C ILE A 61 7.46 5.64 20.08
N SER A 62 6.97 5.08 21.19
CA SER A 62 5.98 4.00 21.15
C SER A 62 4.69 4.43 20.44
N ILE A 63 4.18 5.63 20.74
CA ILE A 63 3.00 6.20 20.07
C ILE A 63 3.32 6.51 18.60
N GLN A 64 4.51 7.03 18.32
CA GLN A 64 4.93 7.36 16.98
C GLN A 64 4.98 6.13 16.07
N ILE A 65 5.52 5.01 16.54
CA ILE A 65 5.53 3.74 15.80
C ILE A 65 4.09 3.30 15.46
N PHE A 66 3.16 3.41 16.42
CA PHE A 66 1.76 3.07 16.19
C PHE A 66 1.13 3.94 15.10
N ILE A 67 1.33 5.26 15.16
CA ILE A 67 0.80 6.20 14.15
C ILE A 67 1.45 5.96 12.78
N GLN A 68 2.76 5.75 12.74
CA GLN A 68 3.50 5.45 11.50
C GLN A 68 2.98 4.17 10.85
N HIS A 69 2.68 3.14 11.64
CA HIS A 69 2.11 1.91 11.11
C HIS A 69 0.74 2.16 10.45
N GLN A 70 -0.14 2.95 11.08
CA GLN A 70 -1.44 3.32 10.48
C GLN A 70 -1.27 4.14 9.19
N GLN A 71 -0.37 5.12 9.21
CA GLN A 71 -0.08 5.95 8.04
C GLN A 71 0.50 5.13 6.87
N TYR A 72 1.39 4.19 7.17
CA TYR A 72 1.94 3.28 6.18
C TYR A 72 0.86 2.46 5.48
N GLN A 73 -0.08 1.89 6.25
CA GLN A 73 -1.20 1.13 5.68
C GLN A 73 -2.09 1.99 4.78
N HIS A 74 -2.41 3.22 5.19
CA HIS A 74 -3.17 4.15 4.35
C HIS A 74 -2.41 4.54 3.08
N SER A 75 -1.11 4.85 3.19
CA SER A 75 -0.26 5.17 2.05
C SER A 75 -0.17 4.00 1.06
N LEU A 76 -0.09 2.76 1.56
CA LEU A 76 -0.07 1.57 0.72
C LEU A 76 -1.38 1.43 -0.07
N ILE A 77 -2.53 1.60 0.59
CA ILE A 77 -3.84 1.56 -0.09
C ILE A 77 -3.90 2.64 -1.17
N GLN A 78 -3.54 3.88 -0.85
CA GLN A 78 -3.56 4.99 -1.80
C GLN A 78 -2.66 4.72 -3.01
N HIS A 79 -1.46 4.20 -2.77
CA HIS A 79 -0.55 3.82 -3.84
C HIS A 79 -1.15 2.74 -4.76
N GLN A 80 -1.79 1.70 -4.19
CA GLN A 80 -2.46 0.68 -5.00
C GLN A 80 -3.65 1.24 -5.79
N GLU A 81 -4.44 2.16 -5.22
CA GLU A 81 -5.54 2.81 -5.94
C GLU A 81 -5.04 3.65 -7.12
N GLU A 82 -3.92 4.36 -6.94
CA GLU A 82 -3.29 5.15 -8.00
C GLU A 82 -2.71 4.28 -9.11
N GLN A 83 -2.00 3.20 -8.76
CA GLN A 83 -1.50 2.22 -9.73
C GLN A 83 -2.63 1.58 -10.53
N ILE A 84 -3.72 1.15 -9.87
CA ILE A 84 -4.91 0.65 -10.57
C ILE A 84 -5.40 1.67 -11.58
N LYS A 85 -5.54 2.94 -11.19
CA LYS A 85 -6.02 4.00 -12.10
C LYS A 85 -5.10 4.16 -13.32
N GLU A 86 -3.78 4.20 -13.12
CA GLU A 86 -2.81 4.29 -14.20
C GLU A 86 -2.91 3.10 -15.17
N TYR A 87 -2.99 1.88 -14.62
CA TYR A 87 -3.12 0.67 -15.43
C TYR A 87 -4.44 0.61 -16.19
N LEU A 88 -5.55 1.03 -15.59
CA LEU A 88 -6.85 1.09 -16.27
C LEU A 88 -6.85 2.05 -17.45
N VAL A 89 -6.21 3.22 -17.30
CA VAL A 89 -6.06 4.19 -18.40
C VAL A 89 -5.21 3.59 -19.52
N ALA A 90 -4.07 2.99 -19.18
CA ALA A 90 -3.19 2.36 -20.16
C ALA A 90 -3.86 1.16 -20.87
N LEU A 91 -4.69 0.41 -20.15
CA LEU A 91 -5.41 -0.74 -20.67
C LEU A 91 -6.52 -0.31 -21.64
N GLU A 92 -7.30 0.73 -21.29
CA GLU A 92 -8.31 1.28 -22.20
C GLU A 92 -7.68 1.77 -23.50
N GLN A 93 -6.56 2.51 -23.41
CA GLN A 93 -5.81 2.94 -24.58
C GLN A 93 -5.32 1.75 -25.42
N ALA A 94 -4.85 0.68 -24.78
CA ALA A 94 -4.36 -0.51 -25.48
C ALA A 94 -5.49 -1.34 -26.12
N LEU A 95 -6.71 -1.29 -25.57
CA LEU A 95 -7.88 -1.97 -26.12
C LEU A 95 -8.39 -1.30 -27.40
N ASP A 96 -8.19 0.01 -27.51
CA ASP A 96 -8.63 0.81 -28.65
C ASP A 96 -7.60 0.87 -29.79
N VAL A 97 -6.41 0.26 -29.61
CA VAL A 97 -5.42 0.10 -30.69
C VAL A 97 -5.96 -0.85 -31.76
N GLU A 98 -5.81 -0.46 -33.02
CA GLU A 98 -6.18 -1.27 -34.18
C GLU A 98 -5.14 -2.39 -34.42
N VAL A 99 -5.64 -3.62 -34.60
CA VAL A 99 -4.86 -4.80 -34.96
C VAL A 99 -5.38 -5.30 -36.31
N GLY A 100 -4.75 -4.85 -37.39
CA GLY A 100 -5.23 -5.10 -38.75
C GLY A 100 -6.47 -4.24 -39.07
N GLU A 101 -7.60 -4.88 -39.37
CA GLU A 101 -8.88 -4.20 -39.71
C GLU A 101 -9.84 -4.07 -38.52
N ILE A 102 -9.52 -4.64 -37.36
CA ILE A 102 -10.37 -4.63 -36.16
C ILE A 102 -9.62 -4.10 -34.94
N SER A 103 -10.33 -3.58 -33.95
CA SER A 103 -9.71 -3.17 -32.69
C SER A 103 -9.22 -4.38 -31.88
N SER A 104 -8.20 -4.18 -31.05
CA SER A 104 -7.75 -5.17 -30.04
C SER A 104 -8.92 -5.68 -29.20
N ARG A 105 -9.85 -4.79 -28.85
CA ARG A 105 -11.09 -5.12 -28.14
C ARG A 105 -11.94 -6.11 -28.94
N ASP A 106 -12.22 -5.83 -30.21
CA ASP A 106 -13.06 -6.70 -31.05
C ASP A 106 -12.41 -8.05 -31.31
N PHE A 107 -11.09 -8.07 -31.54
CA PHE A 107 -10.33 -9.31 -31.63
C PHE A 107 -10.47 -10.15 -30.37
N LEU A 108 -10.22 -9.56 -29.20
CA LEU A 108 -10.33 -10.27 -27.92
C LEU A 108 -11.76 -10.73 -27.63
N VAL A 109 -12.77 -9.93 -27.95
CA VAL A 109 -14.18 -10.34 -27.85
C VAL A 109 -14.44 -11.55 -28.73
N SER A 110 -13.95 -11.56 -29.98
CA SER A 110 -14.13 -12.69 -30.90
C SER A 110 -13.43 -13.95 -30.40
N LEU A 111 -12.20 -13.83 -29.89
CA LEU A 111 -11.41 -14.91 -29.34
C LEU A 111 -12.05 -15.48 -28.07
N CYS A 112 -12.62 -14.62 -27.22
CA CYS A 112 -13.11 -14.99 -25.90
C CYS A 112 -14.61 -15.31 -25.82
N ARG A 113 -15.41 -15.06 -26.86
CA ARG A 113 -16.90 -15.15 -26.82
C ARG A 113 -17.39 -16.53 -26.38
N ASP A 114 -16.89 -17.58 -27.02
CA ASP A 114 -17.39 -18.97 -26.91
C ASP A 114 -16.36 -19.95 -26.30
N VAL A 115 -15.47 -19.41 -25.46
CA VAL A 115 -14.40 -20.21 -24.86
C VAL A 115 -14.94 -21.09 -23.74
N SER A 116 -15.05 -22.39 -24.03
CA SER A 116 -15.21 -23.48 -23.05
C SER A 116 -13.85 -24.16 -22.81
N LYS A 117 -13.73 -24.99 -21.76
CA LYS A 117 -12.47 -25.72 -21.47
C LYS A 117 -11.98 -26.56 -22.66
N ASP A 118 -12.90 -27.11 -23.46
CA ASP A 118 -12.58 -27.93 -24.62
C ASP A 118 -12.17 -27.08 -25.83
N THR A 119 -12.77 -25.89 -25.98
CA THR A 119 -12.45 -24.94 -27.05
C THR A 119 -11.05 -24.33 -26.90
N ILE A 120 -10.52 -24.21 -25.68
CA ILE A 120 -9.18 -23.65 -25.43
C ILE A 120 -8.10 -24.47 -26.13
N LYS A 121 -8.25 -25.80 -26.20
CA LYS A 121 -7.29 -26.68 -26.88
C LYS A 121 -7.20 -26.39 -28.38
N LEU A 122 -8.29 -25.91 -28.98
CA LEU A 122 -8.37 -25.61 -30.40
C LEU A 122 -7.72 -24.27 -30.78
N ILE A 123 -7.45 -23.40 -29.79
CA ILE A 123 -6.80 -22.11 -30.03
C ILE A 123 -5.29 -22.35 -30.25
N PRO A 124 -4.69 -21.95 -31.38
CA PRO A 124 -3.26 -22.08 -31.60
C PRO A 124 -2.47 -21.23 -30.60
N ALA A 125 -1.41 -21.78 -30.01
CA ALA A 125 -0.54 -21.04 -29.10
C ALA A 125 0.13 -19.84 -29.80
N GLU A 126 0.58 -20.03 -31.06
CA GLU A 126 1.18 -18.99 -31.89
C GLU A 126 0.28 -17.75 -32.00
N LEU A 127 -1.02 -17.95 -32.30
CA LEU A 127 -1.99 -16.85 -32.39
C LEU A 127 -2.06 -16.00 -31.11
N VAL A 128 -2.03 -16.67 -29.95
CA VAL A 128 -2.10 -16.01 -28.64
C VAL A 128 -0.80 -15.29 -28.31
N MET A 129 0.34 -15.90 -28.63
CA MET A 129 1.66 -15.30 -28.41
C MET A 129 1.90 -14.10 -29.33
N ASP A 130 1.60 -14.22 -30.62
CA ASP A 130 1.74 -13.14 -31.60
C ASP A 130 0.86 -11.95 -31.24
N PHE A 131 -0.40 -12.21 -30.88
CA PHE A 131 -1.29 -11.16 -30.39
C PHE A 131 -0.72 -10.47 -29.16
N ASN A 132 -0.21 -11.23 -28.19
CA ASN A 132 0.39 -10.66 -26.99
C ASN A 132 1.68 -9.89 -27.30
N GLN A 133 2.51 -10.31 -28.25
CA GLN A 133 3.70 -9.55 -28.65
C GLN A 133 3.32 -8.21 -29.28
N CYS A 134 2.32 -8.20 -30.16
CA CYS A 134 1.79 -6.98 -30.75
C CYS A 134 1.09 -6.07 -29.72
N ASN A 135 0.48 -6.64 -28.68
CA ASN A 135 -0.31 -5.93 -27.68
C ASN A 135 0.16 -6.19 -26.25
N HIS A 136 1.48 -6.20 -26.02
CA HIS A 136 2.10 -6.61 -24.75
C HIS A 136 1.55 -5.86 -23.54
N ARG A 137 1.12 -4.62 -23.72
CA ARG A 137 0.52 -3.80 -22.65
C ARG A 137 -0.80 -4.39 -22.13
N LEU A 138 -1.62 -5.05 -22.96
CA LEU A 138 -2.92 -5.55 -22.52
C LEU A 138 -2.80 -6.61 -21.43
N TYR A 139 -2.02 -7.67 -21.69
CA TYR A 139 -1.84 -8.75 -20.74
C TYR A 139 -1.12 -8.26 -19.48
N SER A 140 -0.02 -7.53 -19.64
CA SER A 140 0.78 -7.04 -18.52
C SER A 140 -0.03 -6.11 -17.61
N MET A 141 -0.73 -5.13 -18.17
CA MET A 141 -1.51 -4.18 -17.36
C MET A 141 -2.68 -4.88 -16.65
N TRP A 142 -3.35 -5.84 -17.28
CA TRP A 142 -4.41 -6.60 -16.62
C TRP A 142 -3.87 -7.45 -15.46
N CYS A 143 -2.72 -8.10 -15.65
CA CYS A 143 -2.04 -8.85 -14.58
C CYS A 143 -1.72 -7.95 -13.39
N GLU A 144 -1.21 -6.74 -13.63
CA GLU A 144 -0.90 -5.80 -12.55
C GLU A 144 -2.16 -5.31 -11.83
N VAL A 145 -3.27 -5.04 -12.54
CA VAL A 145 -4.56 -4.72 -11.91
C VAL A 145 -5.03 -5.86 -11.00
N MET A 146 -4.92 -7.12 -11.45
CA MET A 146 -5.28 -8.29 -10.64
C MET A 146 -4.40 -8.40 -9.38
N LYS A 147 -3.09 -8.17 -9.49
CA LYS A 147 -2.16 -8.19 -8.35
C LYS A 147 -2.47 -7.07 -7.35
N CYS A 148 -2.71 -5.85 -7.83
CA CYS A 148 -3.12 -4.74 -6.96
C CYS A 148 -4.41 -5.06 -6.19
N LEU A 149 -5.40 -5.64 -6.87
CA LEU A 149 -6.64 -6.09 -6.23
C LEU A 149 -6.39 -7.19 -5.18
N ALA A 150 -5.51 -8.16 -5.46
CA ALA A 150 -5.14 -9.20 -4.51
C ALA A 150 -4.43 -8.64 -3.26
N VAL A 151 -3.56 -7.63 -3.43
CA VAL A 151 -2.95 -6.91 -2.31
C VAL A 151 -4.01 -6.19 -1.47
N LEU A 152 -4.95 -5.50 -2.11
CA LEU A 152 -6.05 -4.83 -1.42
C LEU A 152 -6.99 -5.82 -0.70
N GLU A 153 -7.20 -7.00 -1.27
CA GLU A 153 -7.95 -8.09 -0.64
C GLU A 153 -7.27 -8.57 0.64
N ASN A 154 -5.95 -8.80 0.59
CA ASN A 154 -5.16 -9.18 1.76
C ASN A 154 -5.23 -8.12 2.86
N ILE A 155 -5.09 -6.84 2.52
CA ILE A 155 -5.21 -5.73 3.48
C ILE A 155 -6.62 -5.66 4.09
N SER A 156 -7.65 -5.85 3.26
CA SER A 156 -9.05 -5.86 3.66
C SER A 156 -9.37 -7.01 4.63
N ASN A 157 -8.75 -8.17 4.44
CA ASN A 157 -8.94 -9.35 5.30
C ASN A 157 -8.22 -9.23 6.64
N GLN A 158 -7.09 -8.51 6.70
CA GLN A 158 -6.33 -8.31 7.93
C GLN A 158 -6.99 -7.35 8.93
N ASN A 159 -7.78 -6.38 8.45
CA ASN A 159 -8.31 -5.33 9.31
C ASN A 159 -9.81 -5.05 9.04
N VAL A 160 -10.63 -5.12 10.09
CA VAL A 160 -12.08 -4.85 10.04
C VAL A 160 -12.39 -3.46 9.46
N TYR A 161 -11.55 -2.46 9.74
CA TYR A 161 -11.72 -1.10 9.22
C TYR A 161 -11.52 -1.01 7.70
N ASN A 162 -10.78 -1.95 7.11
CA ASN A 162 -10.44 -1.96 5.69
C ASN A 162 -11.34 -2.87 4.85
N LYS A 163 -12.36 -3.51 5.44
CA LYS A 163 -13.24 -4.49 4.76
C LYS A 163 -13.90 -3.97 3.48
N VAL A 164 -14.12 -2.66 3.39
CA VAL A 164 -14.79 -2.01 2.25
C VAL A 164 -13.80 -1.68 1.13
N VAL A 165 -12.50 -1.61 1.42
CA VAL A 165 -11.46 -1.13 0.48
C VAL A 165 -11.39 -2.01 -0.77
N PHE A 166 -11.34 -3.33 -0.59
CA PHE A 166 -11.29 -4.27 -1.70
C PHE A 166 -12.55 -4.20 -2.57
N ALA A 167 -13.73 -4.34 -1.94
CA ALA A 167 -15.00 -4.33 -2.66
C ALA A 167 -15.23 -3.01 -3.43
N SER A 168 -14.85 -1.88 -2.83
CA SER A 168 -14.91 -0.56 -3.47
C SER A 168 -14.01 -0.49 -4.70
N ASN A 169 -12.74 -0.85 -4.59
CA ASN A 169 -11.81 -0.78 -5.71
C ASN A 169 -12.13 -1.79 -6.83
N LYS A 170 -12.59 -2.99 -6.48
CA LYS A 170 -13.12 -3.95 -7.46
C LYS A 170 -14.29 -3.35 -8.25
N ASN A 171 -15.22 -2.68 -7.57
CA ASN A 171 -16.35 -2.02 -8.24
C ASN A 171 -15.89 -0.84 -9.11
N LYS A 172 -14.88 -0.06 -8.69
CA LYS A 172 -14.30 1.00 -9.53
C LYS A 172 -13.72 0.44 -10.83
N VAL A 173 -12.98 -0.67 -10.77
CA VAL A 173 -12.42 -1.36 -11.96
C VAL A 173 -13.55 -1.78 -12.91
N ILE A 174 -14.57 -2.45 -12.38
CA ILE A 174 -15.73 -2.90 -13.19
C ILE A 174 -16.50 -1.72 -13.79
N ALA A 175 -16.66 -0.63 -13.04
CA ALA A 175 -17.35 0.57 -13.51
C ALA A 175 -16.56 1.29 -14.61
N TYR A 176 -15.23 1.31 -14.53
CA TYR A 176 -14.37 1.97 -15.51
C TYR A 176 -14.32 1.20 -16.83
N LEU A 177 -14.04 -0.10 -16.80
CA LEU A 177 -13.86 -0.91 -18.01
C LEU A 177 -15.14 -1.53 -18.54
N ASN A 178 -16.23 -1.55 -17.77
CA ASN A 178 -17.44 -2.35 -17.95
C ASN A 178 -17.25 -3.87 -17.63
N PRO A 179 -18.32 -4.57 -17.20
CA PRO A 179 -18.24 -5.99 -16.83
C PRO A 179 -17.86 -6.95 -17.97
N GLN A 180 -18.22 -6.62 -19.21
CA GLN A 180 -17.95 -7.49 -20.36
C GLN A 180 -16.45 -7.50 -20.70
N THR A 181 -15.82 -6.32 -20.68
CA THR A 181 -14.39 -6.14 -20.89
C THR A 181 -13.59 -6.79 -19.77
N CYS A 182 -13.98 -6.63 -18.50
CA CYS A 182 -13.32 -7.36 -17.39
C CYS A 182 -13.38 -8.88 -17.61
N ARG A 183 -14.55 -9.42 -17.97
CA ARG A 183 -14.71 -10.87 -18.21
C ARG A 183 -13.89 -11.35 -19.40
N MET A 184 -13.77 -10.54 -20.45
CA MET A 184 -12.95 -10.83 -21.62
C MET A 184 -11.47 -10.88 -21.24
N LEU A 185 -10.98 -9.91 -20.47
CA LEU A 185 -9.59 -9.87 -20.00
C LEU A 185 -9.26 -11.04 -19.07
N ASP A 186 -10.17 -11.41 -18.15
CA ASP A 186 -10.03 -12.61 -17.31
C ASP A 186 -9.93 -13.88 -18.14
N ARG A 187 -10.76 -14.02 -19.17
CA ARG A 187 -10.73 -15.15 -20.09
C ARG A 187 -9.43 -15.20 -20.88
N PHE A 188 -9.00 -14.05 -21.40
CA PHE A 188 -7.75 -13.95 -22.14
C PHE A 188 -6.54 -14.30 -21.25
N HIS A 189 -6.50 -13.81 -20.01
CA HIS A 189 -5.47 -14.17 -19.04
C HIS A 189 -5.42 -15.68 -18.81
N PHE A 190 -6.57 -16.33 -18.62
CA PHE A 190 -6.63 -17.78 -18.45
C PHE A 190 -6.15 -18.54 -19.70
N ILE A 191 -6.59 -18.13 -20.90
CA ILE A 191 -6.15 -18.73 -22.17
C ILE A 191 -4.64 -18.59 -22.33
N PHE A 192 -4.10 -17.40 -22.05
CA PHE A 192 -2.67 -17.12 -22.15
C PHE A 192 -1.85 -18.03 -21.24
N LEU A 193 -2.24 -18.16 -19.96
CA LEU A 193 -1.57 -19.07 -19.03
C LEU A 193 -1.60 -20.52 -19.51
N CYS A 194 -2.77 -21.03 -19.94
CA CYS A 194 -2.88 -22.39 -20.46
C CYS A 194 -1.99 -22.62 -21.70
N LYS A 195 -1.88 -21.64 -22.59
CA LYS A 195 -1.06 -21.75 -23.80
C LYS A 195 0.42 -21.65 -23.50
N CYS A 196 0.83 -20.84 -22.52
CA CYS A 196 2.21 -20.82 -22.03
C CYS A 196 2.61 -22.17 -21.41
N GLU A 197 1.74 -22.78 -20.62
CA GLU A 197 1.99 -24.13 -20.08
C GLU A 197 2.15 -25.18 -21.20
N GLU A 198 1.36 -25.11 -22.27
CA GLU A 198 1.43 -26.02 -23.42
C GLU A 198 2.79 -25.97 -24.14
N ILE A 199 3.40 -24.78 -24.22
CA ILE A 199 4.71 -24.57 -24.86
C ILE A 199 5.89 -24.57 -23.86
N ASN A 200 5.67 -25.05 -22.63
CA ASN A 200 6.65 -25.08 -21.53
C ASN A 200 7.27 -23.71 -21.17
N ILE A 201 6.51 -22.62 -21.35
CA ILE A 201 6.87 -21.30 -20.83
C ILE A 201 6.26 -21.15 -19.43
N HIS A 202 7.10 -21.14 -18.41
CA HIS A 202 6.66 -20.89 -17.04
C HIS A 202 6.51 -19.40 -16.80
N ILE A 203 5.27 -18.94 -16.62
CA ILE A 203 4.98 -17.59 -16.14
C ILE A 203 4.90 -17.64 -14.63
N ASP A 204 5.81 -16.93 -13.97
CA ASP A 204 5.74 -16.79 -12.52
C ASP A 204 4.61 -15.84 -12.15
N THR A 205 3.46 -16.42 -11.79
CA THR A 205 2.29 -15.70 -11.30
C THR A 205 2.54 -15.00 -9.95
N GLN A 206 3.70 -15.23 -9.31
CA GLN A 206 4.09 -14.63 -8.03
C GLN A 206 5.30 -13.70 -8.08
N GLY A 207 5.73 -13.23 -9.26
CA GLY A 207 6.65 -12.08 -9.36
C GLY A 207 8.04 -12.34 -9.95
N GLY A 208 8.23 -13.45 -10.67
CA GLY A 208 9.40 -13.70 -11.49
C GLY A 208 9.28 -13.06 -12.88
N PHE A 209 10.17 -12.12 -13.17
CA PHE A 209 10.34 -11.52 -14.49
C PHE A 209 10.71 -12.60 -15.50
N VAL A 210 9.88 -12.83 -16.52
CA VAL A 210 10.26 -13.59 -17.72
C VAL A 210 10.28 -12.58 -18.85
N ALA A 211 11.51 -12.24 -19.28
CA ALA A 211 11.79 -11.41 -20.45
C ALA A 211 11.55 -12.21 -21.74
#